data_AF-A0A8K1D5S2-F1
#
_entry.id   AF-A0A8K1D5S2-F1
#
_cell.length_a   1.000
_cell.length_b   1.000
_cell.length_c   1.000
_cell.angle_alpha   90.00
_cell.angle_beta   90.00
_cell.angle_gamma   90.00
#
_symmetry.space_group_name_H-M   'P 1'
#
loop_
_entity.id
_entity.type
_entity.pdbx_description
1 polymer ?
#
loop_
_entity_poly.entity_id
_entity_poly.type
_entity_poly.pdbx_seq_one_letter_code
_entity_poly.pdbx_strand_id
1 'polypeptide(L)'
;LPQANWDNLENLIKNYLHRFNHRINEGAMERDVPYPFVAQCMAGCTLYPNRTSQGFFYVGYNGQDFLSLNTKNATWTLSQDTTLSQYVQSILQNYTIFTETVEIMFNENCVNDLKMFLHYGRASLERQ
;
A
#
# COMPACT_ATOMS: atom_id res chain seq x y z
N LEU A 1 -2.80 -18.28 -14.20
CA LEU A 1 -4.06 -17.55 -13.87
C LEU A 1 -4.87 -17.39 -15.14
N PRO A 2 -6.21 -17.47 -15.10
CA PRO A 2 -7.08 -17.18 -16.25
C PRO A 2 -6.89 -15.75 -16.75
N GLN A 3 -7.11 -15.51 -18.05
CA GLN A 3 -6.96 -14.15 -18.65
C GLN A 3 -7.81 -13.10 -17.93
N ALA A 4 -9.04 -13.44 -17.57
CA ALA A 4 -9.94 -12.54 -16.85
C ALA A 4 -9.35 -12.02 -15.53
N ASN A 5 -8.50 -12.80 -14.84
CA ASN A 5 -7.82 -12.34 -13.63
C ASN A 5 -6.83 -11.21 -13.94
N TRP A 6 -6.12 -11.28 -15.07
CA TRP A 6 -5.20 -10.24 -15.51
C TRP A 6 -5.94 -8.96 -15.91
N ASP A 7 -7.03 -9.10 -16.67
CA ASP A 7 -7.85 -7.95 -17.08
C ASP A 7 -8.44 -7.23 -15.85
N ASN A 8 -8.90 -7.98 -14.86
CA ASN A 8 -9.40 -7.43 -13.59
C ASN A 8 -8.30 -6.70 -12.81
N LEU A 9 -7.11 -7.30 -12.72
CA LEU A 9 -5.96 -6.67 -12.05
C LEU A 9 -5.55 -5.37 -12.75
N GLU A 10 -5.49 -5.36 -14.08
CA GLU A 10 -5.15 -4.18 -14.86
C GLU A 10 -6.16 -3.05 -14.63
N ASN A 11 -7.45 -3.35 -14.66
CA ASN A 11 -8.50 -2.37 -14.39
C ASN A 11 -8.42 -1.83 -12.97
N LEU A 12 -8.13 -2.67 -11.98
CA LEU A 12 -7.94 -2.25 -10.60
C LEU A 12 -6.75 -1.28 -10.47
N ILE A 13 -5.61 -1.60 -11.09
CA ILE A 13 -4.41 -0.76 -11.08
C ILE A 13 -4.69 0.59 -11.76
N LYS A 14 -5.33 0.59 -12.93
CA LYS A 14 -5.69 1.83 -13.66
C LYS A 14 -6.60 2.73 -12.82
N ASN A 15 -7.64 2.16 -12.21
CA ASN A 15 -8.56 2.89 -11.35
C ASN A 15 -7.87 3.44 -10.10
N TYR A 16 -6.99 2.65 -9.47
CA TYR A 16 -6.19 3.09 -8.33
C TYR A 16 -5.29 4.26 -8.71
N LEU A 17 -4.50 4.14 -9.78
CA LEU A 17 -3.58 5.19 -10.22
C LEU A 17 -4.30 6.49 -10.58
N HIS A 18 -5.45 6.40 -11.25
CA HIS A 18 -6.26 7.57 -11.57
C HIS A 18 -6.75 8.29 -10.30
N ARG A 19 -7.32 7.55 -9.35
CA ARG A 19 -7.82 8.10 -8.08
C ARG A 19 -6.68 8.65 -7.21
N PHE A 20 -5.56 7.94 -7.14
CA PHE A 20 -4.37 8.35 -6.40
C PHE A 20 -3.83 9.68 -6.92
N ASN A 21 -3.63 9.80 -8.24
CA ASN A 21 -3.16 11.05 -8.85
C ASN A 21 -4.11 12.21 -8.56
N HIS A 22 -5.42 12.01 -8.73
CA HIS A 22 -6.40 13.05 -8.45
C HIS A 22 -6.34 13.52 -6.99
N ARG A 23 -6.37 12.59 -6.02
CA ARG A 23 -6.33 12.91 -4.59
C ARG A 23 -5.04 13.57 -4.14
N ILE A 24 -3.90 13.11 -4.64
CA ILE A 24 -2.60 13.69 -4.30
C ILE A 24 -2.51 15.14 -4.81
N ASN A 25 -2.96 15.41 -6.03
CA ASN A 25 -2.94 16.77 -6.57
C ASN A 25 -3.94 17.69 -5.84
N GLU A 26 -5.14 17.20 -5.50
CA GLU A 26 -6.09 17.97 -4.69
C GLU A 26 -5.49 18.39 -3.34
N GLY A 27 -4.94 17.42 -2.58
CA GLY A 27 -4.34 17.70 -1.28
C GLY A 27 -3.09 18.58 -1.37
N ALA A 28 -2.30 18.44 -2.44
CA ALA A 28 -1.14 19.29 -2.68
C ALA A 28 -1.53 20.76 -2.92
N MET A 29 -2.60 21.01 -3.68
CA MET A 29 -3.13 22.37 -3.87
C MET A 29 -3.73 22.94 -2.58
N GLU A 30 -4.50 22.15 -1.83
CA GLU A 30 -5.14 22.60 -0.58
C GLU A 30 -4.10 23.01 0.47
N ARG A 31 -2.92 22.37 0.46
CA ARG A 31 -1.87 22.55 1.47
C ARG A 31 -0.63 23.28 0.95
N ASP A 32 -0.75 23.96 -0.20
CA ASP A 32 0.34 24.73 -0.81
C ASP A 32 1.66 23.96 -0.88
N VAL A 33 1.59 22.66 -1.22
CA VAL A 33 2.77 21.79 -1.27
C VAL A 33 3.69 22.24 -2.41
N PRO A 34 4.98 22.52 -2.15
CA PRO A 34 5.89 22.97 -3.18
C PRO A 34 6.10 21.93 -4.28
N TYR A 35 5.95 22.33 -5.54
CA TYR A 35 6.28 21.50 -6.70
C TYR A 35 7.74 21.74 -7.17
N PRO A 36 8.41 20.71 -7.72
CA PRO A 36 7.94 19.32 -7.81
C PRO A 36 8.11 18.58 -6.47
N PHE A 37 7.20 17.65 -6.21
CA PHE A 37 7.34 16.67 -5.13
C PHE A 37 7.07 15.27 -5.65
N VAL A 38 7.50 14.26 -4.88
CA VAL A 38 7.30 12.85 -5.18
C VAL A 38 6.55 12.20 -4.03
N ALA A 39 5.35 11.69 -4.31
CA ALA A 39 4.59 10.83 -3.40
C ALA A 39 4.74 9.38 -3.84
N GLN A 40 5.06 8.50 -2.90
CA GLN A 40 5.30 7.08 -3.15
C GLN A 40 4.45 6.23 -2.21
N CYS A 41 4.01 5.08 -2.69
CA CYS A 41 3.41 4.05 -1.86
C CYS A 41 4.11 2.72 -2.11
N MET A 42 4.37 1.98 -1.04
CA MET A 42 4.86 0.61 -1.10
C MET A 42 3.98 -0.26 -0.21
N ALA A 43 3.49 -1.37 -0.74
CA ALA A 43 2.60 -2.24 0.01
C ALA A 43 2.84 -3.71 -0.36
N GLY A 44 2.53 -4.59 0.57
CA GLY A 44 2.74 -6.01 0.38
C GLY A 44 2.48 -6.80 1.66
N CYS A 45 2.95 -8.03 1.65
CA CYS A 45 2.87 -8.93 2.79
C CYS A 45 4.13 -9.78 2.90
N THR A 46 4.45 -10.15 4.13
CA THR A 46 5.56 -11.04 4.46
C THR A 46 5.00 -12.35 5.00
N LEU A 47 5.52 -13.48 4.50
CA LEU A 47 5.29 -14.81 5.07
C LEU A 47 6.51 -15.21 5.91
N TYR A 48 6.27 -15.57 7.18
CA TYR A 48 7.31 -15.99 8.10
C TYR A 48 7.44 -17.52 8.17
N PRO A 49 8.62 -18.07 8.51
CA PRO A 49 8.83 -19.52 8.65
C PRO A 49 7.90 -20.19 9.67
N ASN A 50 7.46 -19.45 10.70
CA ASN A 50 6.50 -19.91 11.70
C ASN A 50 5.03 -19.93 11.22
N ARG A 51 4.80 -19.78 9.91
CA ARG A 51 3.49 -19.73 9.24
C ARG A 51 2.62 -18.52 9.61
N THR A 52 3.16 -17.53 10.30
CA THR A 52 2.49 -16.24 10.48
C THR A 52 2.74 -15.34 9.27
N SER A 53 1.92 -14.31 9.12
CA SER A 53 2.05 -13.30 8.09
C SER A 53 1.90 -11.89 8.65
N GLN A 54 2.34 -10.90 7.87
CA GLN A 54 2.12 -9.50 8.16
C GLN A 54 1.94 -8.73 6.85
N GLY A 55 0.79 -8.08 6.69
CA GLY A 55 0.61 -7.04 5.69
C GLY A 55 1.31 -5.74 6.11
N PHE A 56 1.69 -4.94 5.11
CA PHE A 56 2.25 -3.62 5.33
C PHE A 56 1.85 -2.66 4.22
N PHE A 57 1.75 -1.38 4.55
CA PHE A 57 1.61 -0.28 3.60
C PHE A 57 2.41 0.92 4.10
N TYR A 58 3.25 1.46 3.24
CA TYR A 58 4.16 2.57 3.51
C TYR A 58 3.88 3.71 2.54
N VAL A 59 3.99 4.93 3.04
CA VAL A 59 3.93 6.16 2.28
C VAL A 59 5.28 6.84 2.37
N GLY A 60 5.82 7.23 1.22
CA GLY A 60 7.04 8.02 1.10
C GLY A 60 6.76 9.39 0.52
N TYR A 61 7.52 10.39 0.96
CA TYR A 61 7.47 11.76 0.46
C TYR A 61 8.90 12.24 0.17
N ASN A 62 9.17 12.61 -1.09
CA ASN A 62 10.49 13.00 -1.58
C ASN A 62 11.61 11.99 -1.22
N GLY A 63 11.29 10.69 -1.35
CA GLY A 63 12.23 9.60 -1.07
C GLY A 63 12.46 9.32 0.41
N GLN A 64 11.75 9.98 1.32
CA GLN A 64 11.83 9.76 2.77
C GLN A 64 10.59 9.05 3.29
N ASP A 65 10.77 8.27 4.35
CA ASP A 65 9.65 7.66 5.08
C ASP A 65 8.72 8.75 5.61
N PHE A 66 7.43 8.60 5.36
CA PHE A 66 6.42 9.60 5.67
C PHE A 66 5.36 9.05 6.63
N LEU A 67 4.65 7.98 6.24
CA LEU A 67 3.71 7.26 7.09
C LEU A 67 3.81 5.75 6.88
N SER A 68 3.35 4.98 7.87
CA SER A 68 3.16 3.54 7.75
C SER A 68 1.80 3.13 8.33
N LEU A 69 1.16 2.15 7.71
CA LEU A 69 -0.04 1.50 8.23
C LEU A 69 0.35 0.13 8.80
N ASN A 70 -0.01 -0.10 10.05
CA ASN A 70 -0.09 -1.44 10.59
C ASN A 70 -1.47 -2.02 10.26
N THR A 71 -1.51 -2.97 9.32
CA THR A 71 -2.75 -3.59 8.84
C THR A 71 -3.37 -4.56 9.84
N LYS A 72 -2.72 -4.86 10.98
CA LYS A 72 -3.31 -5.73 12.02
C LYS A 72 -4.28 -4.99 12.92
N ASN A 73 -4.13 -3.68 13.04
CA ASN A 73 -4.90 -2.85 13.96
C ASN A 73 -5.31 -1.51 13.34
N ALA A 74 -5.40 -1.43 12.00
CA ALA A 74 -5.80 -0.24 11.26
C ALA A 74 -5.10 1.07 11.66
N THR A 75 -3.85 1.00 12.14
CA THR A 75 -3.20 2.17 12.77
C THR A 75 -2.15 2.81 11.85
N TRP A 76 -2.38 4.08 11.51
CA TRP A 76 -1.42 4.92 10.80
C TRP A 76 -0.42 5.55 11.77
N THR A 77 0.87 5.33 11.53
CA THR A 77 1.99 5.88 12.31
C THR A 77 2.78 6.86 11.44
N LEU A 78 3.14 8.00 12.03
CA LEU A 78 3.98 9.01 11.39
C LEU A 78 5.45 8.61 11.48
N SER A 79 6.18 8.68 10.36
CA SER A 79 7.65 8.59 10.38
C SER A 79 8.30 9.96 10.60
N GLN A 80 7.60 11.03 10.22
CA GLN A 80 7.98 12.41 10.45
C GLN A 80 6.78 13.18 11.01
N ASP A 81 6.98 13.97 12.05
CA ASP A 81 5.91 14.78 12.66
C ASP A 81 5.93 16.21 12.11
N THR A 82 5.18 16.43 11.03
CA THR A 82 5.08 17.70 10.31
C THR A 82 3.61 18.04 10.09
N THR A 83 3.30 19.31 9.84
CA THR A 83 1.92 19.72 9.53
C THR A 83 1.34 18.97 8.32
N LEU A 84 2.17 18.67 7.32
CA LEU A 84 1.73 17.92 6.13
C LEU A 84 1.47 16.44 6.45
N SER A 85 2.34 15.79 7.23
CA SER A 85 2.16 14.38 7.59
C SER A 85 0.98 14.15 8.53
N GLN A 86 0.76 15.07 9.48
CA GLN A 86 -0.44 15.05 10.33
C GLN A 86 -1.74 15.23 9.52
N TYR A 87 -1.73 16.15 8.53
CA TYR A 87 -2.86 16.29 7.61
C TYR A 87 -3.13 15.00 6.86
N VAL A 88 -2.12 14.43 6.20
CA VAL A 88 -2.28 13.19 5.43
C VAL A 88 -2.73 12.04 6.33
N GLN A 89 -2.21 11.93 7.55
CA GLN A 89 -2.66 10.93 8.53
C GLN A 89 -4.16 11.07 8.82
N SER A 90 -4.64 12.29 9.10
CA SER A 90 -6.06 12.53 9.39
C SER A 90 -6.96 12.17 8.21
N ILE A 91 -6.52 12.44 6.97
CA ILE A 91 -7.26 12.05 5.76
C ILE A 91 -7.34 10.52 5.67
N LEU A 92 -6.22 9.83 5.87
CA LEU A 92 -6.16 8.37 5.76
C LEU A 92 -6.93 7.66 6.89
N GLN A 93 -6.92 8.21 8.11
CA GLN A 93 -7.71 7.72 9.23
C GLN A 93 -9.22 7.88 9.00
N ASN A 94 -9.64 9.00 8.40
CA ASN A 94 -11.06 9.24 8.09
C ASN A 94 -11.54 8.44 6.88
N TYR A 95 -10.63 7.98 6.02
CA TYR A 95 -10.99 7.16 4.85
C TYR A 95 -11.03 5.67 5.21
N THR A 96 -12.00 5.28 6.04
CA THR A 96 -12.12 3.92 6.58
C THR A 96 -12.19 2.84 5.51
N ILE A 97 -12.97 3.05 4.44
CA ILE A 97 -13.10 2.12 3.31
C ILE A 97 -11.74 1.80 2.67
N PHE A 98 -10.86 2.80 2.54
CA PHE A 98 -9.52 2.58 2.00
C PHE A 98 -8.69 1.71 2.95
N THR A 99 -8.71 2.03 4.25
CA THR A 99 -7.97 1.26 5.26
C THR A 99 -8.45 -0.19 5.30
N GLU A 100 -9.75 -0.44 5.34
CA GLU A 100 -10.35 -1.79 5.30
C GLU A 100 -9.97 -2.56 4.03
N THR A 101 -9.98 -1.88 2.88
CA THR A 101 -9.57 -2.49 1.60
C THR A 101 -8.10 -2.90 1.62
N VAL A 102 -7.23 -2.04 2.16
CA VAL A 102 -5.79 -2.31 2.29
C VAL A 102 -5.56 -3.48 3.26
N GLU A 103 -6.31 -3.57 4.36
CA GLU A 103 -6.21 -4.69 5.30
C GLU A 103 -6.55 -6.02 4.64
N ILE A 104 -7.70 -6.13 3.96
CA ILE A 104 -8.10 -7.38 3.28
C ILE A 104 -7.09 -7.71 2.17
N MET A 105 -6.69 -6.72 1.38
CA MET A 105 -5.76 -6.92 0.27
C MET A 105 -4.42 -7.48 0.74
N PHE A 106 -3.85 -6.99 1.85
CA PHE A 106 -2.50 -7.37 2.26
C PHE A 106 -2.44 -8.42 3.37
N ASN A 107 -3.44 -8.53 4.24
CA ASN A 107 -3.47 -9.59 5.25
C ASN A 107 -3.94 -10.93 4.69
N GLU A 108 -4.78 -10.92 3.64
CA GLU A 108 -5.39 -12.15 3.10
C GLU A 108 -4.99 -12.40 1.65
N ASN A 109 -5.36 -11.51 0.72
CA ASN A 109 -5.19 -11.76 -0.71
C ASN A 109 -3.71 -11.90 -1.09
N CYS A 110 -2.88 -10.93 -0.67
CA CYS A 110 -1.44 -10.99 -0.88
C CYS A 110 -0.83 -12.28 -0.31
N VAL A 111 -1.28 -12.74 0.86
CA VAL A 111 -0.76 -13.95 1.49
C VAL A 111 -1.11 -15.19 0.67
N ASN A 112 -2.32 -15.26 0.14
CA ASN A 112 -2.77 -16.35 -0.73
C ASN A 112 -2.00 -16.34 -2.07
N ASP A 113 -1.85 -15.16 -2.67
CA ASP A 113 -1.09 -14.98 -3.91
C ASP A 113 0.38 -15.36 -3.72
N LEU A 114 1.00 -14.92 -2.62
CA LEU A 114 2.39 -15.25 -2.32
C LEU A 114 2.59 -16.75 -2.10
N LYS A 115 1.66 -17.45 -1.43
CA LYS A 115 1.70 -18.93 -1.31
C LYS A 115 1.61 -19.61 -2.68
N MET A 116 0.74 -19.11 -3.55
CA MET A 116 0.61 -19.61 -4.92
C MET A 116 1.91 -19.39 -5.72
N PHE A 117 2.48 -18.19 -5.66
CA PHE A 117 3.75 -17.88 -6.35
C PHE A 117 4.92 -18.67 -5.78
N LEU A 118 4.99 -18.90 -4.47
CA LEU A 118 5.98 -19.78 -3.85
C LEU A 118 5.84 -21.23 -4.34
N HIS A 119 4.62 -21.73 -4.50
CA HIS A 119 4.39 -23.07 -5.04
C HIS A 119 4.92 -23.21 -6.48
N TYR A 120 4.58 -22.27 -7.38
CA TYR A 120 5.03 -22.32 -8.77
C TYR A 120 6.51 -21.95 -8.96
N GLY A 121 7.01 -21.01 -8.16
CA GLY A 121 8.36 -20.45 -8.25
C GLY A 121 9.38 -21.14 -7.35
N ARG A 122 9.01 -22.19 -6.62
CA ARG A 122 9.85 -22.85 -5.60
C ARG A 122 11.28 -23.09 -6.08
N ALA A 123 11.41 -23.75 -7.24
CA ALA A 123 12.71 -24.11 -7.81
C ALA A 123 13.59 -22.91 -8.16
N SER A 124 13.04 -21.69 -8.21
CA SER A 124 13.79 -20.45 -8.41
C SER A 124 14.03 -19.68 -7.13
N LEU A 125 13.05 -19.66 -6.23
CA LEU A 125 13.06 -18.88 -5.00
C LEU A 125 13.84 -19.56 -3.87
N GLU A 126 13.93 -20.89 -3.88
CA GLU A 126 14.63 -21.70 -2.86
C GLU A 126 15.97 -22.24 -3.36
N ARG A 127 16.51 -21.70 -4.46
CA ARG A 127 17.86 -22.04 -4.91
C ARG A 127 18.89 -21.50 -3.91
N GLN A 128 19.79 -22.38 -3.47
CA GLN A 128 20.98 -22.03 -2.70
C GLN A 128 22.07 -21.43 -3.60
#